data_AF-A0AAI8QHJ5-F1
#
_entry.id   AF-A0AAI8QHJ5-F1
#
_cell.length_a   1.000
_cell.length_b   1.000
_cell.length_c   1.000
_cell.angle_alpha   90.00
_cell.angle_beta   90.00
_cell.angle_gamma   90.00
#
_symmetry.space_group_name_H-M   'P 1'
#
loop_
_entity.id
_entity.type
_entity.pdbx_description
1 polymer ?
#
loop_
_entity_poly.entity_id
_entity_poly.type
_entity_poly.pdbx_seq_one_letter_code
_entity_poly.pdbx_strand_id
1 'polypeptide(L)'
;MSNKDTKHIEEIRAYNNQTIDCKVLESKGIDSINSKLYFMGVELTGGTESNKPYNECFFGELDSKGVFIESKPVYHLQASDELIESTSNNRDSSNADSNNSLSTLDVFLNGSRLTILNYSLLDSSLNIKLECNSSESKEIVEREKTMRDCHEANASANDNPTSTAMLHPILEDTEKLCYTINLAS
;
A
#
# COMPACT_ATOMS: atom_id res chain seq x y z
N MET A 1 -17.06 -25.47 -11.84
CA MET A 1 -17.61 -24.13 -12.12
C MET A 1 -17.13 -23.23 -10.98
N SER A 2 -16.15 -22.38 -11.23
CA SER A 2 -15.68 -21.43 -10.20
C SER A 2 -16.81 -20.41 -10.01
N ASN A 3 -17.28 -20.26 -8.77
CA ASN A 3 -18.19 -19.18 -8.42
C ASN A 3 -17.38 -17.91 -8.65
N LYS A 4 -17.70 -17.12 -9.69
CA LYS A 4 -17.12 -15.79 -9.82
C LYS A 4 -17.67 -15.02 -8.62
N ASP A 5 -16.85 -14.87 -7.58
CA ASP A 5 -17.13 -14.10 -6.39
C ASP A 5 -17.65 -12.72 -6.83
N THR A 6 -18.97 -12.56 -6.77
CA THR A 6 -19.60 -11.35 -7.25
C THR A 6 -19.50 -10.38 -6.09
N LYS A 7 -18.46 -9.55 -6.07
CA LYS A 7 -18.29 -8.54 -5.03
C LYS A 7 -19.53 -7.63 -5.00
N HIS A 8 -19.97 -7.27 -3.81
CA HIS A 8 -21.12 -6.42 -3.57
C HIS A 8 -20.68 -4.95 -3.49
N ILE A 9 -21.35 -4.10 -4.25
CA ILE A 9 -21.21 -2.64 -4.13
C ILE A 9 -22.11 -2.20 -2.98
N GLU A 10 -21.53 -1.50 -2.00
CA GLU A 10 -22.25 -1.03 -0.81
C GLU A 10 -22.15 0.49 -0.61
N GLU A 11 -23.06 1.00 0.23
CA GLU A 11 -22.95 2.31 0.85
C GLU A 11 -22.47 2.11 2.30
N ILE A 12 -21.21 2.44 2.54
CA ILE A 12 -20.58 2.29 3.85
C ILE A 12 -20.76 3.58 4.63
N ARG A 13 -21.17 3.48 5.90
CA ARG A 13 -21.35 4.63 6.79
C ARG A 13 -20.36 4.57 7.94
N ALA A 14 -19.51 5.57 8.00
CA ALA A 14 -18.53 5.76 9.05
C ALA A 14 -18.87 6.93 9.96
N TYR A 15 -18.43 6.80 11.20
CA TYR A 15 -18.59 7.80 12.27
C TYR A 15 -17.23 8.18 12.84
N ASN A 16 -17.23 9.19 13.71
CA ASN A 16 -16.02 9.73 14.31
C ASN A 16 -15.14 8.64 14.96
N ASN A 17 -13.83 8.75 14.75
CA ASN A 17 -12.77 7.88 15.25
C ASN A 17 -12.88 6.41 14.83
N GLN A 18 -13.59 6.13 13.74
CA GLN A 18 -13.59 4.79 13.16
C GLN A 18 -12.39 4.56 12.24
N THR A 19 -12.11 3.28 12.02
CA THR A 19 -11.12 2.82 11.06
C THR A 19 -11.78 1.84 10.10
N ILE A 20 -11.58 2.05 8.80
CA ILE A 20 -12.00 1.15 7.73
C ILE A 20 -10.76 0.55 7.11
N ASP A 21 -10.76 -0.76 6.88
CA ASP A 21 -9.68 -1.43 6.16
C ASP A 21 -10.24 -2.02 4.86
N CYS A 22 -9.74 -1.55 3.72
CA CYS A 22 -10.16 -2.02 2.40
C CYS A 22 -9.95 -3.53 2.22
N LYS A 23 -8.89 -4.11 2.79
CA LYS A 23 -8.65 -5.57 2.73
C LYS A 23 -9.70 -6.33 3.53
N VAL A 24 -10.13 -5.78 4.67
CA VAL A 24 -11.23 -6.37 5.46
C VAL A 24 -12.55 -6.30 4.69
N LEU A 25 -12.83 -5.21 3.98
CA LEU A 25 -14.02 -5.12 3.11
C LEU A 25 -13.99 -6.19 2.01
N GLU A 26 -12.85 -6.32 1.32
CA GLU A 26 -12.67 -7.32 0.27
C GLU A 26 -12.84 -8.75 0.79
N SER A 27 -12.30 -9.07 1.97
CA SER A 27 -12.48 -10.38 2.62
C SER A 27 -13.93 -10.72 2.93
N LYS A 28 -14.81 -9.70 3.03
CA LYS A 28 -16.26 -9.85 3.24
C LYS A 28 -17.03 -9.87 1.93
N GLY A 29 -16.34 -9.84 0.79
CA GLY A 29 -16.96 -9.77 -0.53
C GLY A 29 -17.50 -8.38 -0.88
N ILE A 30 -17.07 -7.31 -0.21
CA ILE A 30 -17.43 -5.94 -0.55
C ILE A 30 -16.44 -5.39 -1.58
N ASP A 31 -16.94 -4.70 -2.59
CA ASP A 31 -16.14 -4.04 -3.61
C ASP A 31 -15.50 -2.77 -3.03
N SER A 32 -14.23 -2.85 -2.63
CA SER A 32 -13.43 -1.75 -2.09
C SER A 32 -13.08 -0.65 -3.09
N ILE A 33 -13.43 -0.80 -4.38
CA ILE A 33 -13.16 0.20 -5.42
C ILE A 33 -14.44 0.99 -5.71
N ASN A 34 -15.54 0.28 -5.96
CA ASN A 34 -16.78 0.91 -6.44
C ASN A 34 -17.79 1.24 -5.33
N SER A 35 -17.61 0.71 -4.11
CA SER A 35 -18.46 1.07 -2.97
C SER A 35 -18.27 2.53 -2.58
N LYS A 36 -19.33 3.15 -2.08
CA LYS A 36 -19.29 4.54 -1.59
C LYS A 36 -19.05 4.58 -0.09
N LEU A 37 -18.35 5.60 0.37
CA LEU A 37 -18.14 5.84 1.80
C LEU A 37 -18.73 7.19 2.21
N TYR A 38 -19.59 7.16 3.22
CA TYR A 38 -20.13 8.34 3.88
C TYR A 38 -19.49 8.48 5.26
N PHE A 39 -18.91 9.64 5.55
CA PHE A 39 -18.36 9.96 6.87
C PHE A 39 -19.19 11.06 7.53
N MET A 40 -19.76 10.77 8.71
CA MET A 40 -20.64 11.71 9.43
C MET A 40 -21.81 12.24 8.55
N GLY A 41 -22.29 11.40 7.63
CA GLY A 41 -23.38 11.73 6.70
C GLY A 41 -22.95 12.46 5.42
N VAL A 42 -21.65 12.74 5.23
CA VAL A 42 -21.11 13.38 4.02
C VAL A 42 -20.46 12.32 3.12
N GLU A 43 -20.84 12.26 1.83
CA GLU A 43 -20.19 11.40 0.84
C GLU A 43 -18.74 11.83 0.63
N LEU A 44 -17.80 10.89 0.75
CA LEU A 44 -16.40 11.13 0.46
C LEU A 44 -16.15 10.89 -1.03
N THR A 45 -15.74 11.93 -1.73
CA THR A 45 -15.46 11.88 -3.19
C THR A 45 -14.00 12.15 -3.51
N GLY A 46 -13.20 12.55 -2.52
CA GLY A 46 -11.81 12.99 -2.70
C GLY A 46 -11.70 14.49 -2.97
N GLY A 47 -10.61 14.91 -3.62
CA GLY A 47 -10.31 16.33 -3.85
C GLY A 47 -8.94 16.58 -4.46
N THR A 48 -8.62 17.87 -4.61
CA THR A 48 -7.36 18.32 -5.21
C THR A 48 -6.30 18.52 -4.14
N GLU A 49 -5.06 18.16 -4.43
CA GLU A 49 -3.94 18.38 -3.53
C GLU A 49 -3.64 19.88 -3.31
N SER A 50 -3.24 20.24 -2.09
CA SER A 50 -2.77 21.58 -1.77
C SER A 50 -1.58 21.99 -2.63
N ASN A 51 -1.52 23.27 -2.99
CA ASN A 51 -0.35 23.89 -3.60
C ASN A 51 0.45 24.74 -2.59
N LYS A 52 0.13 24.65 -1.30
CA LYS A 52 0.84 25.36 -0.25
C LYS A 52 2.06 24.56 0.22
N PRO A 53 3.18 25.22 0.52
CA PRO A 53 4.33 24.56 1.12
C PRO A 53 3.94 23.85 2.43
N TYR A 54 4.53 22.68 2.68
CA TYR A 54 4.32 21.87 3.90
C TYR A 54 2.92 21.24 4.03
N ASN A 55 2.11 21.29 2.95
CA ASN A 55 0.81 20.66 2.84
C ASN A 55 0.80 19.60 1.72
N GLU A 56 1.96 19.06 1.39
CA GLU A 56 2.07 17.93 0.49
C GLU A 56 1.24 16.75 1.05
N CYS A 57 0.60 16.00 0.17
CA CYS A 57 -0.31 14.90 0.49
C CYS A 57 -1.56 15.30 1.30
N PHE A 58 -1.90 16.59 1.39
CA PHE A 58 -3.22 17.05 1.82
C PHE A 58 -4.11 17.36 0.62
N PHE A 59 -5.33 16.85 0.64
CA PHE A 59 -6.30 16.98 -0.43
C PHE A 59 -7.65 17.46 0.11
N GLY A 60 -8.45 18.07 -0.75
CA GLY A 60 -9.79 18.50 -0.40
C GLY A 60 -10.33 19.48 -1.42
N GLU A 61 -11.47 20.09 -1.08
CA GLU A 61 -11.96 21.21 -1.88
C GLU A 61 -11.24 22.50 -1.48
N LEU A 62 -10.66 23.17 -2.46
CA LEU A 62 -9.94 24.41 -2.30
C LEU A 62 -10.82 25.60 -2.70
N ASP A 63 -10.76 26.68 -1.92
CA ASP A 63 -11.32 27.97 -2.32
C ASP A 63 -10.49 28.64 -3.44
N SER A 64 -10.94 29.80 -3.91
CA SER A 64 -10.22 30.55 -4.95
C SER A 64 -8.83 31.05 -4.53
N LYS A 65 -8.45 30.92 -3.26
CA LYS A 65 -7.16 31.32 -2.69
C LYS A 65 -6.25 30.11 -2.42
N GLY A 66 -6.71 28.90 -2.75
CA GLY A 66 -5.99 27.66 -2.51
C GLY A 66 -5.97 27.25 -1.03
N VAL A 67 -7.02 27.60 -0.28
CA VAL A 67 -7.21 27.20 1.12
C VAL A 67 -8.32 26.16 1.20
N PHE A 68 -8.17 25.15 2.06
CA PHE A 68 -9.20 24.14 2.24
C PHE A 68 -10.48 24.74 2.79
N ILE A 69 -11.61 24.30 2.23
CA ILE A 69 -12.93 24.63 2.75
C ILE A 69 -13.20 23.74 3.98
N GLU A 70 -13.03 24.31 5.18
CA GLU A 70 -13.11 23.57 6.45
C GLU A 70 -14.45 22.87 6.73
N SER A 71 -15.53 23.29 6.07
CA SER A 71 -16.84 22.63 6.16
C SER A 71 -16.96 21.38 5.29
N LYS A 72 -15.90 21.01 4.55
CA LYS A 72 -15.83 19.86 3.66
C LYS A 72 -14.71 18.91 4.12
N PRO A 73 -14.74 17.64 3.68
CA PRO A 73 -13.70 16.69 4.04
C PRO A 73 -12.32 17.15 3.54
N VAL A 74 -11.34 17.09 4.44
CA VAL A 74 -9.91 17.25 4.12
C VAL A 74 -9.25 15.89 4.30
N TYR A 75 -8.49 15.46 3.32
CA TYR A 75 -7.84 14.16 3.28
C TYR A 75 -6.34 14.34 3.46
N HIS A 76 -5.70 13.44 4.21
CA HIS A 76 -4.25 13.40 4.37
C HIS A 76 -3.76 11.99 4.06
N LEU A 77 -2.98 11.89 2.99
CA LEU A 77 -2.43 10.63 2.53
C LEU A 77 -1.08 10.37 3.21
N GLN A 78 -1.02 9.34 4.02
CA GLN A 78 0.21 8.83 4.62
C GLN A 78 0.70 7.67 3.78
N ALA A 79 1.91 7.81 3.22
CA ALA A 79 2.62 6.67 2.66
C ALA A 79 2.75 5.59 3.76
N SER A 80 2.60 4.32 3.38
CA SER A 80 2.98 3.25 4.29
C SER A 80 4.47 3.34 4.65
N ASP A 81 4.83 2.83 5.83
CA ASP A 81 6.08 3.08 6.55
C ASP A 81 7.42 2.79 5.83
N GLU A 82 7.44 2.50 4.54
CA GLU A 82 8.66 2.55 3.72
C GLU A 82 9.17 3.99 3.45
N LEU A 83 8.39 5.03 3.79
CA LEU A 83 8.87 6.43 3.70
C LEU A 83 9.57 6.94 4.99
N ILE A 84 9.72 6.10 6.02
CA ILE A 84 10.48 6.45 7.25
C ILE A 84 11.81 5.70 7.30
N GLU A 85 12.64 5.84 6.27
CA GLU A 85 14.09 5.59 6.39
C GLU A 85 14.95 6.84 6.16
N SER A 86 14.33 8.01 5.99
CA SER A 86 15.08 9.26 5.76
C SER A 86 15.35 10.10 7.02
N THR A 87 14.71 9.85 8.18
CA THR A 87 14.88 10.72 9.36
C THR A 87 14.82 10.05 10.75
N SER A 88 14.93 8.73 10.89
CA SER A 88 14.97 8.12 12.22
C SER A 88 15.86 6.88 12.26
N ASN A 89 17.14 7.09 12.55
CA ASN A 89 17.99 6.01 13.05
C ASN A 89 17.31 5.43 14.30
N ASN A 90 17.07 4.12 14.27
CA ASN A 90 16.69 3.27 15.40
C ASN A 90 15.19 2.95 15.54
N ARG A 91 14.71 2.03 14.69
CA ARG A 91 13.69 1.07 15.11
C ARG A 91 13.99 -0.29 14.48
N ASP A 92 14.46 -1.22 15.30
CA ASP A 92 14.47 -2.66 14.98
C ASP A 92 13.03 -3.07 14.61
N SER A 93 12.71 -3.16 13.33
CA SER A 93 11.45 -3.73 12.85
C SER A 93 11.71 -5.14 12.35
N SER A 94 11.80 -6.08 13.30
CA SER A 94 11.92 -7.51 13.05
C SER A 94 10.57 -8.16 12.69
N ASN A 95 9.78 -7.52 11.81
CA ASN A 95 8.60 -8.11 11.18
C ASN A 95 8.54 -7.70 9.71
N ALA A 96 9.36 -8.37 8.90
CA ALA A 96 9.43 -8.24 7.44
C ALA A 96 8.22 -8.84 6.70
N ASP A 97 7.04 -8.89 7.36
CA ASP A 97 5.79 -9.40 6.79
C ASP A 97 4.75 -8.29 6.54
N SER A 98 5.02 -7.04 6.93
CA SER A 98 4.15 -5.91 6.58
C SER A 98 4.53 -5.30 5.22
N ASN A 99 4.41 -6.08 4.14
CA ASN A 99 4.44 -5.59 2.75
C ASN A 99 3.16 -4.79 2.43
N ASN A 100 2.74 -3.90 3.33
CA ASN A 100 1.59 -3.06 3.06
C ASN A 100 2.03 -1.85 2.24
N SER A 101 2.16 -2.03 0.92
CA SER A 101 2.58 -0.96 0.01
C SER A 101 1.47 0.03 -0.32
N LEU A 102 0.26 -0.17 0.22
CA LEU A 102 -0.87 0.74 0.07
C LEU A 102 -0.88 1.78 1.20
N SER A 103 -1.40 2.95 0.88
CA SER A 103 -1.37 4.11 1.77
C SER A 103 -2.41 4.03 2.87
N THR A 104 -2.22 4.83 3.92
CA THR A 104 -3.25 5.17 4.90
C THR A 104 -3.84 6.53 4.56
N LEU A 105 -5.16 6.64 4.48
CA LEU A 105 -5.86 7.90 4.23
C LEU A 105 -6.61 8.34 5.48
N ASP A 106 -6.17 9.45 6.07
CA ASP A 106 -6.91 10.13 7.12
C ASP A 106 -7.89 11.12 6.50
N VAL A 107 -9.11 11.18 7.05
CA VAL A 107 -10.17 12.11 6.64
C VAL A 107 -10.58 12.94 7.85
N PHE A 108 -10.52 14.26 7.71
CA PHE A 108 -10.92 15.23 8.72
C PHE A 108 -12.17 15.97 8.27
N LEU A 109 -13.18 16.04 9.16
CA LEU A 109 -14.43 16.74 8.88
C LEU A 109 -15.02 17.25 10.20
N ASN A 110 -15.23 18.56 10.33
CA ASN A 110 -15.85 19.19 11.51
C ASN A 110 -15.23 18.72 12.85
N GLY A 111 -13.90 18.62 12.90
CA GLY A 111 -13.16 18.14 14.08
C GLY A 111 -13.25 16.63 14.35
N SER A 112 -13.93 15.87 13.49
CA SER A 112 -13.97 14.41 13.51
C SER A 112 -12.89 13.82 12.60
N ARG A 113 -12.43 12.62 12.92
CA ARG A 113 -11.43 11.86 12.14
C ARG A 113 -11.97 10.49 11.71
N LEU A 114 -11.64 10.07 10.50
CA LEU A 114 -11.81 8.71 10.00
C LEU A 114 -10.48 8.27 9.40
N THR A 115 -10.07 7.03 9.65
CA THR A 115 -8.85 6.45 9.07
C THR A 115 -9.22 5.31 8.11
N ILE A 116 -8.68 5.34 6.90
CA ILE A 116 -8.87 4.30 5.89
C ILE A 116 -7.51 3.64 5.66
N LEU A 117 -7.40 2.36 5.99
CA LEU A 117 -6.22 1.54 5.79
C LEU A 117 -6.29 0.83 4.44
N ASN A 118 -5.12 0.55 3.87
CA ASN A 118 -4.99 -0.13 2.57
C ASN A 118 -5.72 0.63 1.45
N TYR A 119 -5.62 1.96 1.47
CA TYR A 119 -6.15 2.81 0.42
C TYR A 119 -5.21 2.78 -0.78
N SER A 120 -5.72 2.41 -1.95
CA SER A 120 -4.98 2.55 -3.21
C SER A 120 -5.30 3.87 -3.87
N LEU A 121 -4.24 4.64 -4.12
CA LEU A 121 -4.30 5.88 -4.87
C LEU A 121 -4.56 5.60 -6.36
N LEU A 122 -3.98 4.53 -6.90
CA LEU A 122 -4.20 4.13 -8.29
C LEU A 122 -5.64 3.70 -8.58
N ASP A 123 -6.22 2.91 -7.69
CA ASP A 123 -7.57 2.38 -7.88
C ASP A 123 -8.64 3.30 -7.30
N SER A 124 -8.25 4.39 -6.62
CA SER A 124 -9.16 5.34 -5.97
C SER A 124 -10.15 4.61 -5.05
N SER A 125 -9.62 3.84 -4.09
CA SER A 125 -10.42 2.98 -3.21
C SER A 125 -11.61 3.72 -2.60
N LEU A 126 -12.75 3.03 -2.50
CA LEU A 126 -14.03 3.51 -2.00
C LEU A 126 -14.58 4.69 -2.82
N ASN A 127 -14.21 4.75 -4.09
CA ASN A 127 -14.55 5.79 -5.05
C ASN A 127 -14.16 7.21 -4.56
N ILE A 128 -13.09 7.30 -3.78
CA ILE A 128 -12.49 8.56 -3.32
C ILE A 128 -11.35 8.87 -4.29
N LYS A 129 -11.42 10.00 -5.01
CA LYS A 129 -10.43 10.34 -6.05
C LYS A 129 -9.56 11.51 -5.61
N LEU A 130 -8.26 11.27 -5.48
CA LEU A 130 -7.29 12.28 -5.05
C LEU A 130 -6.46 12.73 -6.25
N GLU A 131 -6.45 14.03 -6.53
CA GLU A 131 -5.67 14.60 -7.63
C GLU A 131 -4.28 15.01 -7.15
N CYS A 132 -3.27 14.22 -7.52
CA CYS A 132 -1.89 14.36 -7.10
C CYS A 132 -1.11 15.41 -7.91
N ASN A 133 -0.58 16.42 -7.22
CA ASN A 133 0.19 17.53 -7.78
C ASN A 133 1.65 17.57 -7.29
N SER A 134 1.92 17.23 -6.03
CA SER A 134 3.26 17.26 -5.42
C SER A 134 4.17 16.14 -5.96
N SER A 135 5.47 16.29 -5.74
CA SER A 135 6.45 15.23 -5.99
C SER A 135 6.16 14.00 -5.13
N GLU A 136 5.84 14.23 -3.87
CA GLU A 136 5.63 13.26 -2.82
C GLU A 136 4.43 12.36 -3.15
N SER A 137 3.30 12.95 -3.54
CA SER A 137 2.10 12.18 -3.92
C SER A 137 2.32 11.41 -5.22
N LYS A 138 3.08 11.94 -6.17
CA LYS A 138 3.46 11.24 -7.41
C LYS A 138 4.40 10.06 -7.14
N GLU A 139 5.34 10.19 -6.22
CA GLU A 139 6.21 9.07 -5.80
C GLU A 139 5.38 7.93 -5.21
N ILE A 140 4.32 8.24 -4.45
CA ILE A 140 3.37 7.23 -3.95
C ILE A 140 2.65 6.54 -5.11
N VAL A 141 2.14 7.29 -6.10
CA VAL A 141 1.50 6.72 -7.30
C VAL A 141 2.45 5.76 -8.03
N GLU A 142 3.69 6.17 -8.29
CA GLU A 142 4.67 5.36 -9.03
C GLU A 142 5.10 4.11 -8.26
N ARG A 143 5.18 4.19 -6.92
CA ARG A 143 5.41 3.01 -6.07
C ARG A 143 4.28 2.00 -6.21
N GLU A 144 3.02 2.44 -6.11
CA GLU A 144 1.87 1.55 -6.28
C GLU A 144 1.88 0.89 -7.68
N LYS A 145 2.31 1.60 -8.72
CA LYS A 145 2.37 1.05 -10.10
C LYS A 145 3.43 -0.01 -10.23
N THR A 146 4.66 0.31 -9.80
CA THR A 146 5.80 -0.61 -9.85
C THR A 146 5.50 -1.92 -9.13
N MET A 147 4.79 -1.83 -8.01
CA MET A 147 4.31 -2.99 -7.25
C MET A 147 3.28 -3.82 -7.99
N ARG A 148 2.30 -3.18 -8.64
CA ARG A 148 1.31 -3.88 -9.46
C ARG A 148 1.98 -4.61 -10.62
N ASP A 149 2.87 -3.92 -11.33
CA ASP A 149 3.60 -4.46 -12.47
C ASP A 149 4.49 -5.64 -12.07
N CYS A 150 5.14 -5.59 -10.90
CA CYS A 150 5.95 -6.71 -10.41
C CYS A 150 5.09 -7.91 -9.97
N HIS A 151 3.90 -7.67 -9.40
CA HIS A 151 2.95 -8.74 -9.07
C HIS A 151 2.39 -9.41 -10.33
N GLU A 152 2.05 -8.63 -11.35
CA GLU A 152 1.56 -9.14 -12.64
C GLU A 152 2.65 -9.91 -13.40
N ALA A 153 3.89 -9.40 -13.42
CA ALA A 153 5.04 -10.10 -14.00
C ALA A 153 5.29 -11.45 -13.31
N ASN A 154 5.22 -11.50 -11.97
CA ASN A 154 5.39 -12.75 -11.22
C ASN A 154 4.19 -13.71 -11.35
N ALA A 155 2.96 -13.20 -11.50
CA ALA A 155 1.78 -14.01 -11.77
C ALA A 155 1.81 -14.63 -13.18
N SER A 156 2.35 -13.90 -14.17
CA SER A 156 2.53 -14.39 -15.55
C SER A 156 3.69 -15.38 -15.72
N ALA A 157 4.57 -15.52 -14.72
CA ALA A 157 5.65 -16.50 -14.70
C ALA A 157 5.23 -17.87 -14.12
N ASN A 158 3.98 -18.03 -13.68
CA ASN A 158 3.55 -19.19 -12.88
C ASN A 158 2.66 -20.20 -13.64
N ASP A 159 2.92 -20.39 -14.93
CA ASP A 159 2.38 -21.50 -15.74
C ASP A 159 3.47 -22.58 -16.00
N ASN A 160 4.23 -22.93 -14.94
CA ASN A 160 4.83 -24.25 -14.65
C ASN A 160 5.94 -24.08 -13.60
N PRO A 161 5.81 -24.62 -12.37
CA PRO A 161 6.96 -24.83 -11.53
C PRO A 161 7.67 -26.11 -12.00
N THR A 162 8.37 -26.08 -13.13
CA THR A 162 9.51 -26.99 -13.29
C THR A 162 10.63 -26.39 -12.46
N SER A 163 10.66 -26.76 -11.18
CA SER A 163 11.76 -26.45 -10.27
C SER A 163 13.05 -27.08 -10.82
N THR A 164 13.74 -26.40 -11.73
CA THR A 164 15.11 -26.76 -12.09
C THR A 164 16.03 -26.20 -11.03
N ALA A 165 16.31 -27.03 -10.01
CA ALA A 165 17.42 -26.79 -9.11
C ALA A 165 18.71 -26.81 -9.94
N MET A 166 19.33 -25.64 -10.14
CA MET A 166 20.66 -25.56 -10.73
C MET A 166 21.67 -25.84 -9.62
N LEU A 167 22.20 -27.07 -9.61
CA LEU A 167 23.32 -27.42 -8.74
C LEU A 167 24.55 -26.62 -9.18
N HIS A 168 24.98 -25.67 -8.36
CA HIS A 168 26.30 -25.08 -8.50
C HIS A 168 27.34 -26.16 -8.18
N PRO A 169 28.28 -26.49 -9.07
CA PRO A 169 29.38 -27.38 -8.71
C PRO A 169 30.19 -26.70 -7.61
N ILE A 170 30.29 -27.38 -6.46
CA ILE A 170 31.23 -27.01 -5.41
C ILE A 170 32.62 -27.33 -5.98
N LEU A 171 33.41 -26.29 -6.24
CA LEU A 171 34.84 -26.44 -6.50
C LEU A 171 35.49 -26.91 -5.19
N GLU A 172 35.66 -28.23 -5.04
CA GLU A 172 36.63 -28.78 -4.11
C GLU A 172 38.02 -28.43 -4.63
N ASP A 173 38.64 -27.41 -4.05
CA ASP A 173 40.08 -27.20 -4.20
C ASP A 173 40.77 -27.27 -2.83
N THR A 174 41.44 -28.42 -2.65
CA THR A 174 42.68 -28.65 -1.88
C THR A 174 42.60 -28.54 -0.34
N GLU A 175 43.12 -29.49 0.44
CA GLU A 175 44.49 -30.00 0.40
C GLU A 175 44.66 -31.50 0.72
N LYS A 176 45.59 -32.13 -0.02
CA LYS A 176 46.13 -33.47 0.25
C LYS A 176 46.98 -33.45 1.53
N LEU A 177 46.68 -34.32 2.49
CA LEU A 177 47.65 -34.80 3.46
C LEU A 177 47.79 -36.32 3.34
N CYS A 178 48.78 -36.72 2.54
CA CYS A 178 49.29 -38.09 2.53
C CYS A 178 50.01 -38.35 3.87
N TYR A 179 49.50 -39.27 4.67
CA TYR A 179 50.30 -39.91 5.71
C TYR A 179 50.44 -41.39 5.41
N THR A 180 51.66 -41.75 5.02
CA THR A 180 52.18 -43.12 5.01
C THR A 180 52.29 -43.61 6.45
N ILE A 181 51.67 -44.75 6.78
CA ILE A 181 52.05 -45.54 7.95
C ILE A 181 52.40 -46.95 7.46
N ASN A 182 53.69 -47.27 7.57
CA ASN A 182 54.26 -48.59 7.35
C ASN A 182 53.71 -49.58 8.37
N LEU A 183 53.35 -50.78 7.93
CA LEU A 183 53.32 -51.98 8.76
C LEU A 183 54.15 -53.05 8.08
N ALA A 184 55.37 -53.23 8.60
CA ALA A 184 56.18 -54.42 8.38
C ALA A 184 55.52 -55.62 9.10
N SER A 185 55.72 -56.80 8.53
CA SER A 185 55.40 -58.10 9.16
C SER A 185 56.21 -58.33 10.43
#